data_AF-A0A524GTR9-F1
#
_entry.id   AF-A0A524GTR9-F1
#
_cell.length_a   1.000
_cell.length_b   1.000
_cell.length_c   1.000
_cell.angle_alpha   90.00
_cell.angle_beta   90.00
_cell.angle_gamma   90.00
#
_symmetry.space_group_name_H-M   'P 1'
#
loop_
_entity.id
_entity.type
_entity.pdbx_description
1 polymer ?
#
loop_
_entity_poly.entity_id
_entity_poly.type
_entity_poly.pdbx_seq_one_letter_code
_entity_poly.pdbx_strand_id
1 'polypeptide(L)'
;MHEKKGMEEEAFEAIKAFMVAIYQDPRLEAALEEGYAHGGYAEAMKRGAESLIARLPETFSLPNDIGNFYLAAGEKDKAIEWLEKGFEIHDPVSPYLSCFPIYDDIRPDPRIQDLLRRMNLPVEELDDR
;
A
#
# COMPACT_ATOMS: atom_id res chain seq x y z
N MET A 1 5.24 19.24 16.73
CA MET A 1 5.75 19.07 15.34
C MET A 1 6.90 18.05 15.25
N HIS A 2 7.69 17.83 16.32
CA HIS A 2 8.77 16.84 16.32
C HIS A 2 8.30 15.37 16.37
N GLU A 3 7.22 15.07 17.09
CA GLU A 3 6.71 13.69 17.25
C GLU A 3 6.23 13.08 15.94
N LYS A 4 5.44 13.82 15.14
CA LYS A 4 4.93 13.35 13.85
C LYS A 4 6.04 12.97 12.88
N LYS A 5 7.12 13.76 12.84
CA LYS A 5 8.27 13.50 11.97
C LYS A 5 9.06 12.26 12.41
N GLY A 6 9.21 12.06 13.73
CA GLY A 6 9.83 10.85 14.28
C GLY A 6 9.03 9.58 13.96
N MET A 7 7.70 9.65 14.06
CA MET A 7 6.83 8.53 13.68
C MET A 7 6.88 8.20 12.19
N GLU A 8 7.03 9.20 11.32
CA GLU A 8 7.19 9.00 9.87
C GLU A 8 8.54 8.34 9.52
N GLU A 9 9.62 8.68 10.24
CA GLU A 9 10.93 8.05 10.10
C GLU A 9 10.92 6.59 10.57
N GLU A 10 10.34 6.33 11.75
CA GLU A 10 10.18 4.95 12.26
C GLU A 10 9.31 4.10 11.33
N ALA A 11 8.20 4.65 10.85
CA ALA A 11 7.32 3.96 9.89
C ALA A 11 8.05 3.68 8.57
N PHE A 12 8.82 4.65 8.06
CA PHE A 12 9.63 4.46 6.85
C PHE A 12 10.63 3.32 7.02
N GLU A 13 11.43 3.33 8.09
CA GLU A 13 12.44 2.31 8.33
C GLU A 13 11.83 0.92 8.54
N ALA A 14 10.69 0.83 9.24
CA ALA A 14 9.98 -0.43 9.43
C ALA A 14 9.45 -1.01 8.10
N ILE A 15 8.80 -0.18 7.27
CA ILE A 15 8.28 -0.60 5.96
C ILE A 15 9.43 -0.98 5.04
N LYS A 16 10.49 -0.17 4.98
CA LYS A 16 11.68 -0.45 4.18
C LYS A 16 12.29 -1.81 4.56
N ALA A 17 12.55 -2.04 5.85
CA ALA A 17 13.13 -3.30 6.33
C ALA A 17 12.26 -4.51 5.97
N PHE A 18 10.94 -4.42 6.18
CA PHE A 18 10.01 -5.51 5.84
C PHE A 18 9.99 -5.81 4.33
N MET A 19 9.89 -4.77 3.51
CA MET A 19 9.76 -4.91 2.06
C MET A 19 11.06 -5.37 1.40
N VAL A 20 12.21 -4.89 1.89
CA VAL A 20 13.53 -5.38 1.44
C VAL A 20 13.72 -6.85 1.83
N ALA A 21 13.24 -7.27 3.01
CA ALA A 21 13.31 -8.68 3.40
C ALA A 21 12.41 -9.59 2.53
N ILE A 22 11.21 -9.14 2.18
CA ILE A 22 10.27 -9.91 1.34
C ILE A 22 10.77 -10.01 -0.10
N TYR A 23 11.20 -8.88 -0.66
CA TYR A 23 11.46 -8.79 -2.09
C TYR A 23 12.92 -8.99 -2.47
N GLN A 24 13.85 -8.77 -1.54
CA GLN A 24 15.29 -8.95 -1.72
C GLN A 24 15.81 -8.27 -3.01
N ASP A 25 15.22 -7.13 -3.36
CA ASP A 25 15.53 -6.35 -4.55
C ASP A 25 16.21 -5.03 -4.17
N PRO A 26 17.51 -4.85 -4.48
CA PRO A 26 18.23 -3.62 -4.15
C PRO A 26 17.67 -2.38 -4.89
N ARG A 27 16.94 -2.56 -6.00
CA ARG A 27 16.30 -1.45 -6.72
C ARG A 27 15.15 -0.86 -5.89
N LEU A 28 14.43 -1.70 -5.16
CA LEU A 28 13.37 -1.27 -4.26
C LEU A 28 13.93 -0.47 -3.08
N GLU A 29 15.00 -0.96 -2.46
CA GLU A 29 15.69 -0.24 -1.38
C GLU A 29 16.17 1.14 -1.83
N ALA A 30 16.87 1.20 -2.97
CA ALA A 30 17.34 2.46 -3.53
C ALA A 30 16.19 3.44 -3.85
N ALA A 31 15.09 2.96 -4.44
CA ALA A 31 13.93 3.79 -4.75
C ALA A 31 13.28 4.40 -3.49
N LEU A 32 13.19 3.61 -2.42
CA LEU A 32 12.66 4.05 -1.13
C LEU A 32 13.55 5.12 -0.48
N GLU A 33 14.86 4.88 -0.42
CA GLU A 33 15.82 5.82 0.18
C GLU A 33 15.92 7.12 -0.61
N GLU A 34 15.99 7.03 -1.94
CA GLU A 34 15.99 8.22 -2.79
C GLU A 34 14.70 9.03 -2.63
N GLY A 35 13.54 8.37 -2.62
CA GLY A 35 12.27 9.07 -2.45
C GLY A 35 12.16 9.76 -1.10
N TYR A 36 12.61 9.10 -0.04
CA TYR A 36 12.62 9.68 1.30
C TYR A 36 13.55 10.90 1.38
N ALA A 37 14.75 10.81 0.80
CA ALA A 37 15.71 11.89 0.78
C ALA A 37 15.22 13.13 -0.01
N HIS A 38 14.47 12.93 -1.10
CA HIS A 38 14.03 14.02 -1.98
C HIS A 38 12.68 14.64 -1.58
N GLY A 39 11.73 13.83 -1.09
CA GLY A 39 10.35 14.26 -0.86
C GLY A 39 9.72 13.73 0.41
N GLY A 40 10.49 13.08 1.29
CA GLY A 40 10.00 12.49 2.53
C GLY A 40 9.16 11.23 2.30
N TYR A 41 8.38 10.87 3.33
CA TYR A 41 7.66 9.60 3.39
C TYR A 41 6.76 9.33 2.18
N ALA A 42 5.95 10.31 1.76
CA ALA A 42 5.01 10.10 0.66
C ALA A 42 5.70 9.83 -0.68
N GLU A 43 6.79 10.55 -0.98
CA GLU A 43 7.58 10.33 -2.20
C GLU A 43 8.33 8.99 -2.15
N ALA A 44 8.84 8.59 -0.98
CA ALA A 44 9.42 7.27 -0.77
C ALA A 44 8.41 6.17 -1.13
N MET A 45 7.20 6.27 -0.59
CA MET A 45 6.18 5.26 -0.82
C MET A 45 5.75 5.19 -2.30
N LYS A 46 5.60 6.34 -2.94
CA LYS A 46 5.28 6.41 -4.38
C LYS A 46 6.35 5.71 -5.23
N ARG A 47 7.62 6.00 -4.99
CA ARG A 47 8.73 5.37 -5.72
C ARG A 47 8.86 3.88 -5.42
N GLY A 48 8.55 3.46 -4.20
CA GLY A 48 8.43 2.05 -3.83
C GLY A 48 7.41 1.32 -4.71
N ALA A 49 6.21 1.89 -4.88
CA ALA A 49 5.19 1.34 -5.78
C ALA A 49 5.71 1.25 -7.23
N GLU A 50 6.31 2.31 -7.75
CA GLU A 50 6.85 2.36 -9.12
C GLU A 50 7.96 1.30 -9.32
N SER A 51 8.82 1.08 -8.31
CA SER A 51 9.85 0.04 -8.35
C SER A 51 9.23 -1.37 -8.36
N LEU A 52 8.20 -1.62 -7.55
CA LEU A 52 7.50 -2.91 -7.54
C LEU A 52 6.80 -3.20 -8.87
N ILE A 53 6.26 -2.18 -9.53
CA ILE A 53 5.65 -2.27 -10.87
C ILE A 53 6.72 -2.58 -11.91
N ALA A 54 7.84 -1.86 -11.89
CA ALA A 54 8.95 -2.06 -12.82
C ALA A 54 9.52 -3.49 -12.74
N ARG A 55 9.37 -4.15 -11.57
CA ARG A 55 9.80 -5.53 -11.34
C ARG A 55 8.85 -6.60 -11.88
N LEU A 56 7.56 -6.29 -12.05
CA LEU A 56 6.53 -7.26 -12.47
C LEU A 56 6.89 -8.08 -13.73
N PRO A 57 7.55 -7.51 -14.77
CA PRO A 57 7.94 -8.29 -15.95
C PRO A 57 9.06 -9.31 -15.67
N GLU A 58 9.87 -9.10 -14.63
CA GLU A 58 11.01 -9.95 -14.28
C GLU A 58 10.61 -11.01 -13.24
N THR A 59 9.78 -10.63 -12.26
CA THR A 59 9.32 -11.52 -11.19
C THR A 59 8.05 -10.98 -10.55
N PHE A 60 7.28 -11.86 -9.91
CA PHE A 60 6.00 -11.51 -9.32
C PHE A 60 6.16 -10.53 -8.15
N SER A 61 5.30 -9.51 -8.10
CA SER A 61 5.08 -8.61 -6.97
C SER A 61 3.59 -8.67 -6.62
N LEU A 62 3.23 -8.58 -5.34
CA LEU A 62 1.84 -8.60 -4.93
C LEU A 62 1.17 -7.26 -5.32
N PRO A 63 0.09 -7.25 -6.12
CA PRO A 63 -0.66 -6.03 -6.42
C PRO A 63 -1.13 -5.28 -5.17
N ASN A 64 -1.44 -6.00 -4.09
CA ASN A 64 -1.82 -5.37 -2.81
C ASN A 64 -0.67 -4.56 -2.19
N ASP A 65 0.59 -4.99 -2.30
CA ASP A 65 1.72 -4.20 -1.80
C ASP A 65 1.86 -2.91 -2.62
N ILE A 66 1.72 -2.99 -3.94
CA ILE A 66 1.74 -1.81 -4.82
C ILE A 66 0.61 -0.84 -4.44
N GLY A 67 -0.59 -1.35 -4.19
CA GLY A 67 -1.74 -0.56 -3.74
C GLY A 67 -1.47 0.14 -2.40
N ASN A 68 -0.91 -0.59 -1.42
CA ASN A 68 -0.58 -0.06 -0.10
C ASN A 68 0.49 1.03 -0.15
N PHE A 69 1.50 0.88 -1.01
CA PHE A 69 2.50 1.91 -1.23
C PHE A 69 1.90 3.18 -1.83
N TYR A 70 1.01 3.08 -2.82
CA TYR A 70 0.30 4.26 -3.33
C TYR A 70 -0.63 4.89 -2.30
N LEU A 71 -1.28 4.09 -1.47
CA LEU A 71 -2.15 4.58 -0.42
C LEU A 71 -1.36 5.37 0.63
N ALA A 72 -0.20 4.84 1.05
CA ALA A 72 0.73 5.52 1.95
C ALA A 72 1.37 6.78 1.34
N ALA A 73 1.44 6.86 0.00
CA ALA A 73 1.82 8.06 -0.74
C ALA A 73 0.69 9.10 -0.86
N GLY A 74 -0.55 8.76 -0.46
CA GLY A 74 -1.74 9.59 -0.65
C GLY A 74 -2.35 9.52 -2.05
N GLU A 75 -1.88 8.63 -2.91
CA GLU A 75 -2.32 8.44 -4.30
C GLU A 75 -3.49 7.44 -4.38
N LYS A 76 -4.63 7.86 -3.80
CA LYS A 76 -5.82 7.00 -3.57
C LYS A 76 -6.34 6.30 -4.82
N ASP A 77 -6.43 7.01 -5.95
CA ASP A 77 -6.96 6.42 -7.18
C ASP A 77 -6.08 5.27 -7.69
N LYS A 78 -4.75 5.47 -7.70
CA LYS A 78 -3.80 4.42 -8.07
C LYS A 78 -3.83 3.27 -7.09
N ALA A 79 -3.96 3.57 -5.79
CA ALA A 79 -4.11 2.53 -4.78
C ALA A 79 -5.31 1.62 -5.10
N ILE A 80 -6.49 2.21 -5.35
CA ILE A 80 -7.71 1.47 -5.67
C ILE A 80 -7.54 0.63 -6.94
N GLU A 81 -6.96 1.18 -8.00
CA GLU A 81 -6.69 0.42 -9.24
C GLU A 81 -5.83 -0.83 -9.01
N TRP A 82 -4.82 -0.73 -8.14
CA TRP A 82 -3.95 -1.87 -7.82
C TRP A 82 -4.62 -2.88 -6.87
N LEU A 83 -5.47 -2.43 -5.96
CA LEU A 83 -6.28 -3.29 -5.10
C LEU A 83 -7.34 -4.06 -5.93
N GLU A 84 -7.95 -3.43 -6.93
CA GLU A 84 -8.85 -4.09 -7.89
C GLU A 84 -8.11 -5.21 -8.66
N LYS A 85 -6.89 -4.95 -9.14
CA LYS A 85 -6.05 -5.98 -9.79
C LYS A 85 -5.70 -7.12 -8.83
N GLY A 86 -5.39 -6.82 -7.57
CA GLY A 86 -5.14 -7.82 -6.54
C GLY A 86 -6.34 -8.75 -6.34
N PHE A 87 -7.55 -8.17 -6.32
CA PHE A 87 -8.78 -8.95 -6.24
C PHE A 87 -8.97 -9.88 -7.46
N GLU A 88 -8.71 -9.41 -8.67
CA GLU A 88 -8.86 -10.21 -9.89
C GLU A 88 -7.95 -11.44 -9.93
N ILE A 89 -6.74 -11.35 -9.38
CA ILE A 89 -5.79 -12.47 -9.33
C ILE A 89 -5.92 -13.32 -8.07
N HIS A 90 -6.97 -13.11 -7.26
CA HIS A 90 -7.19 -13.76 -5.97
C HIS A 90 -6.01 -13.61 -4.99
N ASP A 91 -5.42 -12.41 -4.94
CA ASP A 91 -4.35 -12.09 -4.00
C ASP A 91 -4.82 -12.30 -2.54
N PRO A 92 -4.04 -13.00 -1.70
CA PRO A 92 -4.43 -13.42 -0.35
C PRO A 92 -4.67 -12.27 0.65
N VAL A 93 -4.24 -11.03 0.35
CA VAL A 93 -4.38 -9.88 1.27
C VAL A 93 -5.75 -9.19 1.15
N SER A 94 -6.55 -9.58 0.16
CA SER A 94 -7.87 -9.00 -0.11
C SER A 94 -8.81 -8.95 1.13
N PRO A 95 -8.85 -9.96 2.04
CA PRO A 95 -9.71 -9.92 3.23
C PRO A 95 -9.41 -8.80 4.24
N TYR A 96 -8.23 -8.18 4.19
CA TYR A 96 -7.84 -7.14 5.14
C TYR A 96 -8.37 -5.75 4.77
N LEU A 97 -8.92 -5.59 3.55
CA LEU A 97 -9.53 -4.35 3.06
C LEU A 97 -10.66 -3.82 3.96
N SER A 98 -11.40 -4.72 4.62
CA SER A 98 -12.51 -4.34 5.50
C SER A 98 -12.10 -4.00 6.94
N CYS A 99 -10.85 -4.28 7.34
CA CYS A 99 -10.44 -4.25 8.75
C CYS A 99 -9.28 -3.30 9.04
N PHE A 100 -8.34 -3.13 8.12
CA PHE A 100 -7.14 -2.33 8.42
C PHE A 100 -7.38 -0.82 8.31
N PRO A 101 -6.99 -0.02 9.31
CA PRO A 101 -7.21 1.43 9.33
C PRO A 101 -6.60 2.19 8.15
N ILE A 102 -5.55 1.65 7.52
CA ILE A 102 -4.93 2.25 6.34
C ILE A 102 -5.94 2.46 5.19
N TYR A 103 -7.00 1.64 5.13
CA TYR A 103 -8.03 1.72 4.10
C TYR A 103 -9.21 2.61 4.46
N ASP A 104 -9.30 3.14 5.69
CA ASP A 104 -10.45 3.95 6.15
C ASP A 104 -10.74 5.12 5.18
N ASP A 105 -9.66 5.69 4.64
CA ASP A 105 -9.65 6.83 3.74
C ASP A 105 -10.16 6.54 2.31
N ILE A 106 -10.22 5.27 1.92
CA ILE A 106 -10.70 4.79 0.61
C ILE A 106 -11.91 3.86 0.72
N ARG A 107 -12.23 3.38 1.93
CA ARG A 107 -13.36 2.48 2.19
C ARG A 107 -14.70 3.02 1.71
N PRO A 108 -15.00 4.33 1.79
CA PRO A 108 -16.23 4.89 1.24
C PRO A 108 -16.29 4.93 -0.31
N ASP A 109 -15.18 4.66 -1.02
CA ASP A 109 -15.16 4.70 -2.49
C ASP A 109 -16.06 3.59 -3.05
N PRO A 110 -16.98 3.92 -4.00
CA PRO A 110 -17.89 2.94 -4.59
C PRO A 110 -17.20 1.71 -5.20
N ARG A 111 -15.97 1.86 -5.71
CA ARG A 111 -15.16 0.76 -6.25
C ARG A 111 -14.74 -0.22 -5.15
N ILE A 112 -14.26 0.30 -4.02
CA ILE A 112 -13.90 -0.51 -2.85
C ILE A 112 -15.13 -1.20 -2.27
N GLN A 113 -16.25 -0.49 -2.16
CA GLN A 113 -17.52 -1.06 -1.72
C GLN A 113 -18.00 -2.20 -2.63
N ASP A 114 -17.78 -2.09 -3.95
CA ASP A 114 -18.08 -3.18 -4.89
C ASP A 114 -17.17 -4.39 -4.72
N LEU A 115 -15.86 -4.17 -4.54
CA LEU A 115 -14.91 -5.24 -4.24
C LEU A 115 -15.30 -6.00 -2.97
N LEU A 116 -15.60 -5.29 -1.88
CA LEU A 116 -16.03 -5.92 -0.61
C LEU A 116 -17.30 -6.76 -0.78
N ARG A 117 -18.27 -6.28 -1.55
CA ARG A 117 -19.48 -7.05 -1.88
C ARG A 117 -19.16 -8.31 -2.68
N ARG A 118 -18.29 -8.23 -3.69
CA ARG A 118 -17.84 -9.38 -4.50
C ARG A 118 -17.08 -10.41 -3.67
N MET A 119 -16.48 -9.98 -2.56
CA MET A 119 -15.79 -10.83 -1.59
C MET A 119 -16.69 -11.45 -0.53
N ASN A 120 -17.98 -11.11 -0.47
CA ASN A 120 -18.88 -11.44 0.64
C ASN A 120 -18.39 -10.92 2.02
N LEU A 121 -17.72 -9.77 2.04
CA LEU A 121 -17.29 -9.10 3.28
C LEU A 121 -18.28 -8.01 3.70
N PRO A 122 -18.39 -7.72 5.01
CA PRO A 122 -19.29 -6.67 5.50
C PRO A 122 -18.84 -5.30 4.96
N VAL A 123 -19.81 -4.50 4.51
CA VAL A 123 -19.57 -3.22 3.81
C VAL A 123 -19.66 -1.97 4.73
N GLU A 124 -20.12 -2.10 5.97
CA GLU A 124 -20.25 -1.03 7.00
C GLU A 124 -20.75 -1.68 8.31
N GLU A 125 -20.50 -1.29 9.58
CA GLU A 125 -19.79 -0.21 10.28
C GLU A 125 -19.00 -0.89 11.43
N LEU A 126 -17.75 -0.51 11.70
CA LEU A 126 -17.17 -0.76 13.03
C LEU A 126 -17.79 0.28 13.97
N ASP A 127 -19.00 -0.03 14.45
CA ASP A 127 -19.61 0.60 15.60
C ASP A 127 -18.62 0.51 16.78
N ASP A 128 -18.33 1.66 17.37
CA ASP A 128 -17.48 1.83 18.55
C ASP A 128 -17.85 0.79 19.62
N ARG A 129 -16.97 -0.19 19.86
CA ARG A 129 -17.05 -1.10 21.00
C ARG A 129 -15.76 -1.10 21.79
#